data_AF-A0AAD9P8D1-F1
#
_entry.id   AF-A0AAD9P8D1-F1
#
_cell.length_a   1.000
_cell.length_b   1.000
_cell.length_c   1.000
_cell.angle_alpha   90.00
_cell.angle_beta   90.00
_cell.angle_gamma   90.00
#
_symmetry.space_group_name_H-M   'P 1'
#
loop_
_entity.id
_entity.type
_entity.pdbx_description
1 polymer ?
#
loop_
_entity_poly.entity_id
_entity_poly.type
_entity_poly.pdbx_seq_one_letter_code
_entity_poly.pdbx_strand_id
1 'polypeptide(L)'
;MHIDVTRVLVVDGELRADGGRALGVNGGGGSGGSIWITTVSLRGTGNITVNGGDQYEGGSGGGGAAGRIAIYLWKNDTYVGTYQAHGGSADMYSVVQPAEPGGPGTTFIYHMHHQHSTIYVNNDQLVSHSVAMVRDYLNTSRDSFKAWFFPESGDHWLAKSSHKYYFDELQIFGNAHLAILPEPFTDGASLYFRYMIGDRSGVVHVGPHQVMDLERSFIDTPFSVYVYELGYLGLAPNTEIQRVFIHVEGTVDRVFNLTLVQGGELRLFQSGSTNNLPRLNYRFNGTTVIKADSCINASEPFAHSDRFQLQFGHVIVEGGGKISGKNMKIRAGNMFVDDGGYVDVSDGGHLSGLGKGLLLINFLFFFISILWNM
;
A
#
# COMPACT_ATOMS: atom_id res chain seq x y z
N MET A 1 13.99 19.47 16.87
CA MET A 1 15.42 19.47 17.22
C MET A 1 16.24 19.53 15.93
N HIS A 2 17.19 20.45 15.82
CA HIS A 2 18.12 20.54 14.69
C HIS A 2 19.55 20.44 15.24
N ILE A 3 20.34 19.52 14.69
CA ILE A 3 21.69 19.18 15.12
C ILE A 3 22.61 19.33 13.90
N ASP A 4 23.55 20.27 13.98
CA ASP A 4 24.56 20.50 12.96
C ASP A 4 25.95 20.24 13.55
N VAL A 5 26.57 19.12 13.17
CA VAL A 5 27.87 18.67 13.67
C VAL A 5 28.86 18.58 12.52
N THR A 6 29.79 19.53 12.48
CA THR A 6 30.74 19.71 11.37
C THR A 6 31.70 18.54 11.11
N ARG A 7 31.83 17.57 12.03
CA ARG A 7 32.77 16.44 11.88
C ARG A 7 32.16 15.08 12.22
N VAL A 8 32.04 14.75 13.50
CA VAL A 8 31.62 13.42 13.94
C VAL A 8 30.50 13.56 14.96
N LEU A 9 29.34 12.98 14.66
CA LEU A 9 28.29 12.74 15.65
C LEU A 9 28.40 11.29 16.12
N VAL A 10 28.60 11.10 17.42
CA VAL A 10 28.58 9.78 18.07
C VAL A 10 27.32 9.70 18.92
N VAL A 11 26.45 8.73 18.62
CA VAL A 11 25.21 8.48 19.36
C VAL A 11 25.29 7.09 19.97
N ASP A 12 25.76 6.99 21.20
CA ASP A 12 25.74 5.76 22.00
C ASP A 12 24.56 5.70 22.99
N GLY A 13 23.97 6.87 23.29
CA GLY A 13 22.79 7.03 24.13
C GLY A 13 21.51 7.26 23.32
N GLU A 14 20.70 8.24 23.72
CA GLU A 14 19.41 8.52 23.08
C GLU A 14 19.34 9.97 22.57
N LEU A 15 18.87 10.15 21.33
CA LEU A 15 18.40 11.42 20.80
C LEU A 15 16.88 11.32 20.60
N ARG A 16 16.10 12.00 21.44
CA ARG A 16 14.64 11.82 21.49
C ARG A 16 13.89 13.11 21.24
N ALA A 17 12.82 13.00 20.48
CA ALA A 17 11.75 13.98 20.42
C ALA A 17 10.40 13.25 20.46
N ASP A 18 10.26 12.27 21.34
CA ASP A 18 9.04 11.45 21.46
C ASP A 18 7.86 12.26 22.03
N GLY A 19 6.65 11.86 21.64
CA GLY A 19 5.42 12.34 22.23
C GLY A 19 5.17 11.75 23.61
N GLY A 20 4.60 12.54 24.51
CA GLY A 20 4.26 12.08 25.87
C GLY A 20 3.05 11.14 25.87
N ARG A 21 3.11 10.08 26.68
CA ARG A 21 1.94 9.23 26.94
C ARG A 21 0.80 10.03 27.58
N ALA A 22 -0.44 9.70 27.25
CA ALA A 22 -1.60 10.31 27.89
C ALA A 22 -1.69 9.95 29.39
N LEU A 23 -2.01 10.95 30.21
CA LEU A 23 -2.09 10.81 31.67
C LEU A 23 -3.51 10.57 32.20
N GLY A 24 -4.53 10.71 31.36
CA GLY A 24 -5.93 10.56 31.76
C GLY A 24 -6.73 9.71 30.78
N VAL A 25 -7.80 9.09 31.28
CA VAL A 25 -8.63 8.09 30.56
C VAL A 25 -9.15 8.59 29.20
N ASN A 26 -9.38 9.90 29.05
CA ASN A 26 -9.88 10.48 27.80
C ASN A 26 -8.80 11.25 27.01
N GLY A 27 -7.55 11.22 27.47
CA GLY A 27 -6.43 11.87 26.79
C GLY A 27 -5.87 10.99 25.68
N GLY A 28 -5.63 11.58 24.51
CA GLY A 28 -4.82 10.96 23.46
C GLY A 28 -3.33 11.13 23.73
N GLY A 29 -2.52 10.24 23.18
CA GLY A 29 -1.08 10.36 23.26
C GLY A 29 -0.54 11.57 22.48
N GLY A 30 0.53 12.20 22.98
CA GLY A 30 1.17 13.33 22.34
C GLY A 30 1.87 12.92 21.03
N SER A 31 1.95 13.84 20.07
CA SER A 31 2.67 13.59 18.81
C SER A 31 4.19 13.63 19.01
N GLY A 32 4.92 12.80 18.27
CA GLY A 32 6.36 12.92 18.12
C GLY A 32 6.77 14.23 17.42
N GLY A 33 7.94 14.75 17.79
CA GLY A 33 8.58 15.93 17.19
C GLY A 33 9.49 15.57 16.00
N SER A 34 10.31 16.51 15.54
CA SER A 34 11.25 16.24 14.44
C SER A 34 12.70 16.33 14.91
N ILE A 35 13.55 15.43 14.40
CA ILE A 35 15.01 15.46 14.56
C ILE A 35 15.63 15.62 13.17
N TRP A 36 16.37 16.71 12.97
CA TRP A 36 17.16 16.93 11.78
C TRP A 36 18.64 16.96 12.16
N ILE A 37 19.43 16.05 11.58
CA ILE A 37 20.86 15.90 11.79
C ILE A 37 21.61 16.19 10.48
N THR A 38 22.64 17.01 10.57
CA THR A 38 23.67 17.18 9.53
C THR A 38 25.03 16.86 10.14
N THR A 39 25.77 15.92 9.53
CA THR A 39 27.13 15.60 9.99
C THR A 39 28.02 15.05 8.88
N VAL A 40 29.35 15.09 9.05
CA VAL A 40 30.25 14.41 8.11
C VAL A 40 30.28 12.90 8.38
N SER A 41 30.40 12.49 9.65
CA SER A 41 30.47 11.08 10.05
C SER A 41 29.49 10.76 11.16
N LEU A 42 28.70 9.70 10.98
CA LEU A 42 27.82 9.15 12.01
C LEU A 42 28.39 7.84 12.58
N ARG A 43 28.39 7.70 13.92
CA ARG A 43 28.87 6.51 14.65
C ARG A 43 28.01 6.24 15.88
N GLY A 44 28.09 5.01 16.39
CA GLY A 44 27.53 4.62 17.69
C GLY A 44 26.43 3.56 17.60
N THR A 45 25.89 3.19 18.75
CA THR A 45 24.91 2.09 18.89
C THR A 45 23.58 2.54 19.50
N GLY A 46 23.44 3.84 19.75
CA GLY A 46 22.30 4.44 20.43
C GLY A 46 21.05 4.56 19.57
N ASN A 47 20.01 5.17 20.14
CA ASN A 47 18.70 5.30 19.51
C ASN A 47 18.41 6.75 19.12
N ILE A 48 17.82 6.93 17.94
CA ILE A 48 17.26 8.20 17.49
C ILE A 48 15.76 8.01 17.34
N THR A 49 14.96 8.66 18.20
CA THR A 49 13.53 8.38 18.33
C THR A 49 12.67 9.65 18.22
N VAL A 50 11.56 9.52 17.50
CA VAL A 50 10.51 10.54 17.34
C VAL A 50 9.12 9.92 17.45
N ASN A 51 8.96 8.94 18.34
CA ASN A 51 7.75 8.13 18.43
C ASN A 51 6.56 8.94 18.91
N GLY A 52 5.36 8.50 18.52
CA GLY A 52 4.13 8.99 19.12
C GLY A 52 3.96 8.48 20.56
N GLY A 53 3.31 9.26 21.40
CA GLY A 53 2.94 8.85 22.75
C GLY A 53 1.76 7.89 22.74
N ASP A 54 1.75 6.92 23.65
CA ASP A 54 0.63 5.98 23.78
C ASP A 54 -0.61 6.63 24.40
N GLN A 55 -1.76 5.98 24.19
CA GLN A 55 -2.96 6.27 24.96
C GLN A 55 -2.79 6.00 26.47
N TYR A 56 -3.77 6.45 27.25
CA TYR A 56 -3.90 6.01 28.65
C TYR A 56 -4.35 4.54 28.68
N GLU A 57 -3.81 3.74 29.59
CA GLU A 57 -4.16 2.31 29.67
C GLU A 57 -5.65 2.12 29.97
N GLY A 58 -6.38 1.41 29.11
CA GLY A 58 -7.83 1.30 29.23
C GLY A 58 -8.56 2.65 29.07
N GLY A 59 -7.94 3.62 28.42
CA GLY A 59 -8.52 4.89 28.02
C GLY A 59 -9.17 4.85 26.65
N SER A 60 -9.91 5.90 26.31
CA SER A 60 -10.62 6.06 25.03
C SER A 60 -9.90 6.97 24.02
N GLY A 61 -8.79 7.60 24.41
CA GLY A 61 -8.00 8.46 23.52
C GLY A 61 -7.13 7.65 22.57
N GLY A 62 -6.90 8.13 21.35
CA GLY A 62 -6.00 7.49 20.39
C GLY A 62 -4.52 7.66 20.71
N GLY A 63 -3.68 6.91 20.00
CA GLY A 63 -2.23 7.05 20.04
C GLY A 63 -1.76 8.29 19.26
N GLY A 64 -0.72 8.94 19.75
CA GLY A 64 -0.10 10.08 19.06
C GLY A 64 0.61 9.64 17.79
N ALA A 65 0.62 10.46 16.74
CA ALA A 65 1.41 10.17 15.54
C ALA A 65 2.92 10.30 15.82
N ALA A 66 3.73 9.54 15.10
CA ALA A 66 5.18 9.76 15.12
C ALA A 66 5.57 11.03 14.36
N GLY A 67 6.79 11.48 14.61
CA GLY A 67 7.37 12.65 13.98
C GLY A 67 8.29 12.30 12.80
N ARG A 68 9.35 13.09 12.59
CA ARG A 68 10.24 12.93 11.41
C ARG A 68 11.70 12.93 11.80
N ILE A 69 12.46 12.01 11.23
CA ILE A 69 13.93 11.99 11.33
C ILE A 69 14.49 12.32 9.95
N ALA A 70 15.41 13.27 9.88
CA ALA A 70 16.18 13.55 8.67
C ALA A 70 17.67 13.55 9.01
N ILE A 71 18.46 12.73 8.31
CA ILE A 71 19.89 12.59 8.54
C ILE A 71 20.64 12.82 7.24
N TYR A 72 21.45 13.88 7.20
CA TYR A 72 22.36 14.19 6.12
C TYR A 72 23.77 13.85 6.59
N LEU A 73 24.37 12.84 5.96
CA LEU A 73 25.68 12.34 6.38
C LEU A 73 26.61 12.08 5.21
N TRP A 74 27.91 12.35 5.35
CA TRP A 74 28.88 12.04 4.30
C TRP A 74 29.25 10.55 4.31
N LYS A 75 29.49 10.00 5.51
CA LYS A 75 29.85 8.60 5.71
C LYS A 75 29.18 8.03 6.97
N ASN A 76 28.57 6.86 6.84
CA ASN A 76 28.22 6.03 8.00
C ASN A 76 29.47 5.18 8.31
N ASP A 77 30.15 5.51 9.40
CA ASP A 77 31.39 4.84 9.78
C ASP A 77 31.11 3.53 10.52
N THR A 78 30.35 3.63 11.61
CA THR A 78 30.05 2.52 12.53
C THR A 78 28.73 2.72 13.25
N TYR A 79 27.79 3.48 12.66
CA TYR A 79 26.47 3.61 13.26
C TYR A 79 25.65 2.36 12.96
N VAL A 80 25.33 1.61 14.01
CA VAL A 80 24.49 0.40 13.99
C VAL A 80 23.32 0.52 14.97
N GLY A 81 23.02 1.75 15.40
CA GLY A 81 21.88 2.07 16.24
C GLY A 81 20.55 2.00 15.48
N THR A 82 19.47 2.40 16.15
CA THR A 82 18.12 2.33 15.59
C THR A 82 17.54 3.71 15.26
N TYR A 83 16.65 3.75 14.27
CA TYR A 83 15.81 4.90 13.96
C TYR A 83 14.36 4.50 14.24
N GLN A 84 13.70 5.23 15.14
CA GLN A 84 12.33 4.92 15.54
C GLN A 84 11.42 6.12 15.28
N ALA A 85 10.41 5.89 14.45
CA ALA A 85 9.39 6.86 14.12
C ALA A 85 8.05 6.13 13.96
N HIS A 86 7.65 5.36 14.97
CA HIS A 86 6.35 4.67 14.97
C HIS A 86 5.31 5.46 15.77
N GLY A 87 4.04 5.25 15.45
CA GLY A 87 2.94 5.83 16.21
C GLY A 87 2.91 5.34 17.65
N GLY A 88 2.15 6.03 18.48
CA GLY A 88 1.79 5.56 19.80
C GLY A 88 0.71 4.49 19.73
N SER A 89 0.74 3.55 20.66
CA SER A 89 -0.22 2.46 20.75
C SER A 89 -1.59 2.97 21.20
N ALA A 90 -2.64 2.30 20.70
CA ALA A 90 -3.99 2.44 21.21
C ALA A 90 -4.64 1.06 21.31
N ASP A 91 -5.20 0.76 22.47
CA ASP A 91 -5.98 -0.44 22.74
C ASP A 91 -7.46 -0.14 22.50
N MET A 92 -8.18 -1.17 22.04
CA MET A 92 -9.62 -1.09 21.87
C MET A 92 -10.33 -0.99 23.22
N TYR A 93 -10.68 0.23 23.65
CA TYR A 93 -11.52 0.43 24.84
C TYR A 93 -13.00 0.06 24.60
N SER A 94 -13.50 0.20 23.37
CA SER A 94 -14.89 -0.08 23.02
C SER A 94 -15.02 -0.59 21.58
N VAL A 95 -15.92 -1.56 21.39
CA VAL A 95 -16.26 -2.12 20.07
C VAL A 95 -16.98 -1.09 19.17
N VAL A 96 -17.50 -0.01 19.76
CA VAL A 96 -18.32 0.98 19.05
C VAL A 96 -17.48 2.11 18.43
N GLN A 97 -16.33 2.45 19.04
CA GLN A 97 -15.34 3.40 18.53
C GLN A 97 -13.96 2.97 19.06
N PRO A 98 -13.23 2.11 18.33
CA PRO A 98 -11.89 1.72 18.76
C PRO A 98 -11.00 2.96 18.76
N ALA A 99 -10.22 3.13 19.82
CA ALA A 99 -9.12 4.09 19.80
C ALA A 99 -8.13 3.65 18.73
N GLU A 100 -7.68 4.58 17.91
CA GLU A 100 -6.77 4.28 16.81
C GLU A 100 -5.33 4.56 17.23
N PRO A 101 -4.38 3.66 16.96
CA PRO A 101 -2.98 3.95 17.17
C PRO A 101 -2.52 5.08 16.23
N GLY A 102 -1.41 5.71 16.59
CA GLY A 102 -0.79 6.73 15.76
C GLY A 102 -0.27 6.18 14.43
N GLY A 103 -0.15 7.07 13.45
CA GLY A 103 0.57 6.76 12.22
C GLY A 103 2.08 6.77 12.41
N PRO A 104 2.81 6.01 11.57
CA PRO A 104 4.25 6.10 11.54
C PRO A 104 4.67 7.47 11.00
N GLY A 105 5.89 7.83 11.34
CA GLY A 105 6.63 8.94 10.80
C GLY A 105 7.58 8.51 9.71
N THR A 106 8.34 9.48 9.18
CA THR A 106 9.34 9.22 8.14
C THR A 106 10.75 9.36 8.70
N THR A 107 11.61 8.43 8.34
CA THR A 107 13.07 8.56 8.52
C THR A 107 13.72 8.69 7.16
N PHE A 108 14.26 9.87 6.88
CA PHE A 108 14.99 10.17 5.66
C PHE A 108 16.49 10.16 5.94
N ILE A 109 17.25 9.35 5.20
CA ILE A 109 18.71 9.26 5.33
C ILE A 109 19.32 9.57 3.97
N TYR A 110 20.19 10.57 3.93
CA TYR A 110 20.90 10.97 2.73
C TYR A 110 22.41 10.84 2.92
N HIS A 111 23.00 9.86 2.23
CA HIS A 111 24.44 9.68 2.15
C HIS A 111 25.01 10.60 1.07
N MET A 112 25.48 11.77 1.46
CA MET A 112 25.91 12.86 0.56
C MET A 112 27.06 12.45 -0.37
N HIS A 113 28.00 11.62 0.10
CA HIS A 113 29.12 11.15 -0.70
C HIS A 113 28.70 10.19 -1.82
N HIS A 114 27.75 9.30 -1.52
CA HIS A 114 27.25 8.30 -2.47
C HIS A 114 26.03 8.80 -3.24
N GLN A 115 25.49 9.96 -2.87
CA GLN A 115 24.22 10.50 -3.34
C GLN A 115 23.08 9.49 -3.21
N HIS A 116 23.09 8.71 -2.12
CA HIS A 116 22.11 7.65 -1.88
C HIS A 116 21.04 8.12 -0.89
N SER A 117 19.79 8.09 -1.32
CA SER A 117 18.64 8.47 -0.50
C SER A 117 17.81 7.25 -0.07
N THR A 118 17.68 7.07 1.24
CA THR A 118 16.81 6.05 1.84
C THR A 118 15.63 6.71 2.52
N ILE A 119 14.43 6.20 2.26
CA ILE A 119 13.25 6.43 3.10
C ILE A 119 12.95 5.17 3.90
N TYR A 120 12.91 5.31 5.23
CA TYR A 120 12.58 4.26 6.17
C TYR A 120 11.29 4.60 6.91
N VAL A 121 10.33 3.67 6.88
CA VAL A 121 9.03 3.81 7.53
C VAL A 121 8.72 2.49 8.26
N ASN A 122 8.50 2.57 9.56
CA ASN A 122 8.17 1.42 10.39
C ASN A 122 7.14 1.84 11.44
N ASN A 123 6.04 1.10 11.56
CA ASN A 123 5.01 1.36 12.55
C ASN A 123 4.95 0.31 13.67
N ASP A 124 6.07 -0.38 13.93
CA ASP A 124 6.26 -1.28 15.06
C ASP A 124 5.19 -2.38 15.20
N GLN A 125 4.73 -2.91 14.06
CA GLN A 125 3.68 -3.93 13.99
C GLN A 125 2.34 -3.49 14.63
N LEU A 126 2.13 -2.18 14.83
CA LEU A 126 0.84 -1.67 15.28
C LEU A 126 -0.26 -2.10 14.30
N VAL A 127 -1.47 -2.28 14.81
CA VAL A 127 -2.63 -2.66 14.00
C VAL A 127 -3.75 -1.67 14.27
N SER A 128 -4.32 -1.13 13.21
CA SER A 128 -5.55 -0.32 13.30
C SER A 128 -6.69 -1.08 12.65
N HIS A 129 -7.85 -1.13 13.31
CA HIS A 129 -9.06 -1.75 12.75
C HIS A 129 -9.80 -0.84 11.76
N SER A 130 -9.41 0.43 11.71
CA SER A 130 -10.04 1.45 10.87
C SER A 130 -9.17 1.83 9.66
N VAL A 131 -7.93 1.32 9.59
CA VAL A 131 -7.03 1.67 8.51
C VAL A 131 -7.54 1.07 7.21
N ALA A 132 -7.75 1.96 6.23
CA ALA A 132 -8.24 1.61 4.92
C ALA A 132 -7.61 2.56 3.88
N MET A 133 -8.23 2.62 2.70
CA MET A 133 -8.00 3.69 1.75
C MET A 133 -8.25 5.07 2.38
N VAL A 134 -7.53 6.05 1.84
CA VAL A 134 -7.72 7.48 2.09
C VAL A 134 -9.10 7.86 1.58
N ARG A 135 -9.95 8.36 2.46
CA ARG A 135 -11.37 8.59 2.14
C ARG A 135 -11.56 9.85 1.31
N ASP A 136 -10.81 10.89 1.64
CA ASP A 136 -10.94 12.20 1.02
C ASP A 136 -9.58 12.92 1.01
N TYR A 137 -8.99 13.09 -0.18
CA TYR A 137 -7.74 13.83 -0.34
C TYR A 137 -7.88 15.34 -0.08
N LEU A 138 -9.11 15.87 -0.01
CA LEU A 138 -9.36 17.25 0.45
C LEU A 138 -9.35 17.35 1.99
N ASN A 139 -9.55 16.24 2.69
CA ASN A 139 -9.61 16.22 4.15
C ASN A 139 -9.05 14.93 4.74
N THR A 140 -7.76 14.95 5.02
CA THR A 140 -7.01 13.83 5.60
C THR A 140 -7.12 13.74 7.13
N SER A 141 -7.96 14.56 7.78
CA SER A 141 -8.09 14.59 9.26
C SER A 141 -8.53 13.26 9.88
N ARG A 142 -9.14 12.38 9.08
CA ARG A 142 -9.60 11.04 9.48
C ARG A 142 -8.75 9.90 8.93
N ASP A 143 -7.68 10.21 8.20
CA ASP A 143 -6.72 9.24 7.67
C ASP A 143 -5.52 9.18 8.60
N SER A 144 -5.81 8.76 9.83
CA SER A 144 -4.83 8.37 10.84
C SER A 144 -4.04 7.13 10.36
N PHE A 145 -3.02 6.74 11.11
CA PHE A 145 -2.26 5.51 10.85
C PHE A 145 -1.36 5.52 9.59
N LYS A 146 -1.11 6.67 8.96
CA LYS A 146 -0.24 6.79 7.76
C LYS A 146 0.89 7.79 7.96
N ALA A 147 2.06 7.47 7.40
CA ALA A 147 3.12 8.43 7.13
C ALA A 147 2.79 9.21 5.86
N TRP A 148 2.93 10.54 5.92
CA TRP A 148 2.58 11.44 4.82
C TRP A 148 3.81 12.20 4.30
N PHE A 149 3.98 12.19 2.99
CA PHE A 149 4.72 13.26 2.30
C PHE A 149 3.76 14.41 2.02
N PHE A 150 3.87 15.46 2.84
CA PHE A 150 3.10 16.69 2.69
C PHE A 150 3.62 17.55 1.54
N PRO A 151 2.82 18.51 1.04
CA PRO A 151 3.16 19.33 -0.11
C PRO A 151 4.52 20.02 -0.01
N GLU A 152 4.93 20.44 1.20
CA GLU A 152 6.22 21.12 1.44
C GLU A 152 7.41 20.19 1.17
N SER A 153 7.19 18.87 1.13
CA SER A 153 8.21 17.90 0.71
C SER A 153 8.57 18.09 -0.77
N GLY A 154 7.64 18.62 -1.58
CA GLY A 154 7.83 18.93 -2.99
C GLY A 154 8.85 20.06 -3.21
N ASP A 155 8.96 20.99 -2.27
CA ASP A 155 9.93 22.10 -2.31
C ASP A 155 11.36 21.66 -1.98
N HIS A 156 11.52 20.44 -1.47
CA HIS A 156 12.84 19.91 -1.15
C HIS A 156 13.70 19.81 -2.43
N TRP A 157 14.98 20.17 -2.33
CA TRP A 157 15.89 20.23 -3.49
C TRP A 157 16.05 18.89 -4.22
N LEU A 158 15.89 17.76 -3.52
CA LEU A 158 15.86 16.43 -4.15
C LEU A 158 14.59 16.19 -4.99
N ALA A 159 13.47 16.80 -4.61
CA ALA A 159 12.22 16.78 -5.38
C ALA A 159 12.18 17.85 -6.49
N LYS A 160 13.22 18.70 -6.57
CA LYS A 160 13.41 19.74 -7.59
C LYS A 160 12.22 20.69 -7.75
N SER A 161 11.50 20.96 -6.65
CA SER A 161 10.27 21.79 -6.67
C SER A 161 9.24 21.28 -7.68
N SER A 162 9.19 19.96 -7.91
CA SER A 162 8.42 19.35 -9.00
C SER A 162 7.50 18.21 -8.54
N HIS A 163 7.42 17.95 -7.22
CA HIS A 163 6.67 16.83 -6.64
C HIS A 163 7.07 15.46 -7.24
N LYS A 164 8.31 15.35 -7.70
CA LYS A 164 8.92 14.11 -8.22
C LYS A 164 9.88 13.57 -7.17
N TYR A 165 9.45 12.55 -6.49
CA TYR A 165 10.19 11.89 -5.42
C TYR A 165 10.94 10.68 -5.99
N TYR A 166 12.26 10.82 -6.05
CA TYR A 166 13.17 9.72 -6.38
C TYR A 166 13.95 9.33 -5.14
N PHE A 167 13.81 8.06 -4.74
CA PHE A 167 14.63 7.48 -3.69
C PHE A 167 15.40 6.27 -4.24
N ASP A 168 16.65 6.15 -3.82
CA ASP A 168 17.43 4.94 -4.11
C ASP A 168 16.87 3.74 -3.35
N GLU A 169 16.33 3.95 -2.15
CA GLU A 169 15.83 2.84 -1.34
C GLU A 169 14.56 3.23 -0.55
N LEU A 170 13.53 2.37 -0.66
CA LEU A 170 12.42 2.31 0.28
C LEU A 170 12.61 1.12 1.22
N GLN A 171 12.48 1.38 2.51
CA GLN A 171 12.37 0.38 3.55
C GLN A 171 11.03 0.57 4.29
N ILE A 172 10.14 -0.42 4.21
CA ILE A 172 8.80 -0.34 4.82
C ILE A 172 8.46 -1.59 5.64
N PHE A 173 8.14 -1.39 6.92
CA PHE A 173 7.97 -2.47 7.89
C PHE A 173 6.81 -2.22 8.86
N GLY A 174 6.41 -3.25 9.59
CA GLY A 174 5.59 -3.11 10.80
C GLY A 174 4.22 -2.49 10.59
N ASN A 175 3.49 -2.93 9.57
CA ASN A 175 2.17 -2.41 9.17
C ASN A 175 2.18 -0.90 8.85
N ALA A 176 3.33 -0.34 8.47
CA ALA A 176 3.40 1.06 8.08
C ALA A 176 2.62 1.33 6.78
N HIS A 177 1.85 2.42 6.78
CA HIS A 177 1.26 2.98 5.57
C HIS A 177 2.04 4.22 5.14
N LEU A 178 2.35 4.33 3.85
CA LEU A 178 2.99 5.51 3.24
C LEU A 178 2.05 6.12 2.20
N ALA A 179 1.79 7.42 2.33
CA ALA A 179 0.93 8.18 1.42
C ALA A 179 1.58 9.53 1.04
N ILE A 180 1.14 10.08 -0.08
CA ILE A 180 1.61 11.37 -0.60
C ILE A 180 0.40 12.30 -0.73
N LEU A 181 0.55 13.54 -0.26
CA LEU A 181 -0.45 14.58 -0.38
C LEU A 181 0.17 15.77 -1.13
N PRO A 182 -0.06 15.90 -2.46
CA PRO A 182 0.19 17.14 -3.18
C PRO A 182 -0.92 18.17 -2.86
N GLU A 183 -0.61 19.46 -3.00
CA GLU A 183 -1.60 20.54 -2.84
C GLU A 183 -1.52 21.53 -4.02
N PRO A 184 -2.60 21.68 -4.81
CA PRO A 184 -3.82 20.87 -4.76
C PRO A 184 -3.54 19.40 -5.13
N PHE A 185 -4.34 18.45 -4.62
CA PHE A 185 -4.10 17.02 -4.89
C PHE A 185 -4.12 16.66 -6.38
N THR A 186 -4.75 17.52 -7.21
CA THR A 186 -4.80 17.42 -8.67
C THR A 186 -3.47 17.65 -9.36
N ASP A 187 -2.50 18.32 -8.71
CA ASP A 187 -1.15 18.51 -9.28
C ASP A 187 -0.39 17.18 -9.38
N GLY A 188 -0.84 16.17 -8.64
CA GLY A 188 -0.27 14.85 -8.66
C GLY A 188 1.12 14.81 -8.03
N ALA A 189 1.72 13.63 -8.09
CA ALA A 189 3.09 13.40 -7.64
C ALA A 189 3.67 12.21 -8.38
N SER A 190 4.99 12.17 -8.53
CA SER A 190 5.66 10.97 -9.05
C SER A 190 6.53 10.36 -7.95
N LEU A 191 6.47 9.04 -7.81
CA LEU A 191 7.24 8.28 -6.85
C LEU A 191 8.03 7.19 -7.57
N TYR A 192 9.33 7.15 -7.32
CA TYR A 192 10.22 6.12 -7.83
C TYR A 192 11.11 5.58 -6.71
N PHE A 193 11.22 4.26 -6.64
CA PHE A 193 12.11 3.54 -5.74
C PHE A 193 13.02 2.62 -6.53
N ARG A 194 14.34 2.83 -6.46
CA ARG A 194 15.28 1.93 -7.14
C ARG A 194 15.30 0.55 -6.46
N TYR A 195 15.54 0.54 -5.16
CA TYR A 195 15.50 -0.64 -4.30
C TYR A 195 14.32 -0.55 -3.33
N MET A 196 13.74 -1.71 -3.02
CA MET A 196 12.59 -1.80 -2.12
C MET A 196 12.79 -3.00 -1.19
N ILE A 197 12.68 -2.75 0.10
CA ILE A 197 12.82 -3.73 1.16
C ILE A 197 11.58 -3.62 2.04
N GLY A 198 10.99 -4.75 2.38
CA GLY A 198 9.87 -4.79 3.30
C GLY A 198 9.58 -6.19 3.80
N ASP A 199 8.80 -6.26 4.86
CA ASP A 199 8.35 -7.49 5.51
C ASP A 199 6.98 -7.97 5.01
N ARG A 200 6.47 -7.37 3.92
CA ARG A 200 5.14 -7.62 3.33
C ARG A 200 3.96 -7.13 4.17
N SER A 201 4.20 -6.45 5.29
CA SER A 201 3.14 -5.87 6.14
C SER A 201 2.78 -4.43 5.75
N GLY A 202 3.72 -3.71 5.11
CA GLY A 202 3.55 -2.32 4.73
C GLY A 202 2.57 -2.10 3.58
N VAL A 203 2.08 -0.86 3.46
CA VAL A 203 1.17 -0.43 2.40
C VAL A 203 1.61 0.90 1.80
N VAL A 204 1.62 1.00 0.48
CA VAL A 204 1.85 2.26 -0.24
C VAL A 204 0.56 2.71 -0.92
N HIS A 205 0.24 3.99 -0.79
CA HIS A 205 -0.94 4.61 -1.39
C HIS A 205 -0.54 5.44 -2.62
N VAL A 206 -1.07 5.08 -3.78
CA VAL A 206 -0.88 5.81 -5.05
C VAL A 206 -2.17 6.56 -5.36
N GLY A 207 -2.25 7.80 -4.86
CA GLY A 207 -3.45 8.62 -4.92
C GLY A 207 -3.84 9.10 -6.33
N PRO A 208 -4.95 9.84 -6.45
CA PRO A 208 -5.38 10.43 -7.71
C PRO A 208 -4.30 11.31 -8.33
N HIS A 209 -4.10 11.21 -9.65
CA HIS A 209 -3.05 11.90 -10.40
C HIS A 209 -1.60 11.59 -9.95
N GLN A 210 -1.41 10.57 -9.12
CA GLN A 210 -0.08 10.14 -8.70
C GLN A 210 0.41 8.98 -9.57
N VAL A 211 1.72 8.95 -9.78
CA VAL A 211 2.40 7.96 -10.58
C VAL A 211 3.44 7.29 -9.70
N MET A 212 3.29 6.00 -9.42
CA MET A 212 4.37 5.17 -8.90
C MET A 212 4.84 4.24 -10.01
N ASP A 213 5.97 4.57 -10.62
CA ASP A 213 6.52 3.77 -11.72
C ASP A 213 7.81 3.09 -11.27
N LEU A 214 7.75 1.77 -11.07
CA LEU A 214 8.85 0.99 -10.52
C LEU A 214 9.76 0.39 -11.60
N GLU A 215 9.52 0.68 -12.88
CA GLU A 215 10.22 0.19 -14.09
C GLU A 215 11.46 -0.70 -13.85
N ARG A 216 11.27 -2.02 -14.01
CA ARG A 216 12.31 -3.05 -13.88
C ARG A 216 11.90 -4.34 -14.62
N SER A 217 12.81 -5.29 -14.77
CA SER A 217 12.55 -6.56 -15.48
C SER A 217 11.74 -7.59 -14.67
N PHE A 218 11.87 -7.54 -13.34
CA PHE A 218 11.20 -8.42 -12.39
C PHE A 218 10.89 -7.69 -11.09
N ILE A 219 9.72 -7.95 -10.50
CA ILE A 219 9.35 -7.45 -9.18
C ILE A 219 8.65 -8.54 -8.35
N ASP A 220 9.13 -8.75 -7.13
CA ASP A 220 8.37 -9.36 -6.03
C ASP A 220 8.00 -8.21 -5.09
N THR A 221 6.72 -7.87 -5.01
CA THR A 221 6.27 -6.66 -4.31
C THR A 221 6.40 -6.82 -2.80
N PRO A 222 7.22 -6.01 -2.10
CA PRO A 222 7.49 -6.19 -0.67
C PRO A 222 6.46 -5.51 0.25
N PHE A 223 5.40 -4.93 -0.32
CA PHE A 223 4.32 -4.22 0.35
C PHE A 223 3.04 -4.29 -0.49
N SER A 224 1.90 -4.04 0.14
CA SER A 224 0.62 -3.93 -0.56
C SER A 224 0.43 -2.52 -1.15
N VAL A 225 -0.42 -2.39 -2.18
CA VAL A 225 -0.64 -1.11 -2.85
C VAL A 225 -2.12 -0.82 -3.04
N TYR A 226 -2.54 0.40 -2.66
CA TYR A 226 -3.80 0.98 -3.11
C TYR A 226 -3.54 1.91 -4.30
N VAL A 227 -4.07 1.54 -5.47
CA VAL A 227 -4.05 2.37 -6.69
C VAL A 227 -5.42 2.99 -6.85
N TYR A 228 -5.52 4.28 -6.54
CA TYR A 228 -6.78 5.02 -6.52
C TYR A 228 -7.21 5.39 -7.94
N GLU A 229 -8.47 5.78 -8.12
CA GLU A 229 -8.93 6.33 -9.40
C GLU A 229 -8.00 7.47 -9.87
N LEU A 230 -7.64 7.46 -11.16
CA LEU A 230 -6.64 8.36 -11.78
C LEU A 230 -5.19 8.20 -11.28
N GLY A 231 -4.91 7.25 -10.39
CA GLY A 231 -3.56 6.83 -10.02
C GLY A 231 -2.98 5.85 -11.05
N TYR A 232 -1.65 5.83 -11.16
CA TYR A 232 -0.91 4.93 -12.05
C TYR A 232 0.16 4.16 -11.28
N LEU A 233 0.12 2.84 -11.40
CA LEU A 233 1.13 1.92 -10.88
C LEU A 233 1.82 1.17 -12.03
N GLY A 234 3.07 1.53 -12.30
CA GLY A 234 3.96 0.79 -13.19
C GLY A 234 4.72 -0.29 -12.43
N LEU A 235 4.52 -1.56 -12.78
CA LEU A 235 5.25 -2.69 -12.20
C LEU A 235 6.34 -3.19 -13.16
N ALA A 236 6.61 -4.49 -13.16
CA ALA A 236 7.57 -5.14 -14.05
C ALA A 236 6.86 -6.12 -15.01
N PRO A 237 7.44 -6.40 -16.18
CA PRO A 237 6.96 -7.45 -17.08
C PRO A 237 6.79 -8.80 -16.40
N ASN A 238 7.64 -9.14 -15.43
CA ASN A 238 7.45 -10.31 -14.58
C ASN A 238 7.14 -9.83 -13.16
N THR A 239 5.90 -9.99 -12.74
CA THR A 239 5.43 -9.54 -11.43
C THR A 239 4.99 -10.72 -10.58
N GLU A 240 5.49 -10.79 -9.36
CA GLU A 240 5.04 -11.71 -8.32
C GLU A 240 4.35 -10.93 -7.19
N ILE A 241 3.13 -11.34 -6.89
CA ILE A 241 2.34 -10.85 -5.76
C ILE A 241 2.29 -11.97 -4.74
N GLN A 242 3.03 -11.80 -3.65
CA GLN A 242 3.15 -12.82 -2.60
C GLN A 242 2.88 -12.20 -1.22
N ARG A 243 1.90 -12.76 -0.50
CA ARG A 243 1.44 -12.31 0.83
C ARG A 243 1.01 -10.83 0.94
N VAL A 244 0.89 -10.14 -0.19
CA VAL A 244 0.48 -8.73 -0.29
C VAL A 244 -0.69 -8.61 -1.25
N PHE A 245 -1.36 -7.46 -1.25
CA PHE A 245 -2.42 -7.17 -2.20
C PHE A 245 -2.09 -5.98 -3.11
N ILE A 246 -2.66 -5.98 -4.31
CA ILE A 246 -2.75 -4.80 -5.17
C ILE A 246 -4.24 -4.51 -5.41
N HIS A 247 -4.69 -3.35 -4.95
CA HIS A 247 -6.05 -2.85 -5.12
C HIS A 247 -6.10 -1.84 -6.25
N VAL A 248 -6.96 -2.08 -7.25
CA VAL A 248 -6.92 -1.38 -8.53
C VAL A 248 -8.24 -0.65 -8.83
N GLU A 249 -8.29 0.63 -8.47
CA GLU A 249 -9.27 1.62 -8.94
C GLU A 249 -8.70 2.53 -10.03
N GLY A 250 -7.38 2.65 -10.12
CA GLY A 250 -6.66 3.37 -11.18
C GLY A 250 -6.15 2.44 -12.27
N THR A 251 -4.92 2.69 -12.72
CA THR A 251 -4.27 1.89 -13.78
C THR A 251 -3.07 1.13 -13.24
N VAL A 252 -3.03 -0.18 -13.49
CA VAL A 252 -1.81 -0.99 -13.31
C VAL A 252 -1.22 -1.33 -14.69
N ASP A 253 0.08 -1.12 -14.88
CA ASP A 253 0.70 -1.24 -16.20
C ASP A 253 2.00 -2.05 -16.17
N ARG A 254 2.49 -2.40 -17.37
CA ARG A 254 3.75 -3.09 -17.65
C ARG A 254 3.80 -4.57 -17.24
N VAL A 255 2.73 -5.14 -16.68
CA VAL A 255 2.68 -6.56 -16.29
C VAL A 255 2.40 -7.45 -17.50
N PHE A 256 3.36 -8.30 -17.85
CA PHE A 256 3.21 -9.29 -18.93
C PHE A 256 2.91 -10.68 -18.36
N ASN A 257 3.77 -11.17 -17.46
CA ASN A 257 3.61 -12.37 -16.66
C ASN A 257 3.25 -11.99 -15.22
N LEU A 258 2.30 -12.72 -14.64
CA LEU A 258 1.79 -12.47 -13.29
C LEU A 258 1.75 -13.77 -12.50
N THR A 259 2.42 -13.82 -11.36
CA THR A 259 2.30 -14.94 -10.41
C THR A 259 1.66 -14.41 -9.13
N LEU A 260 0.54 -15.00 -8.70
CA LEU A 260 0.01 -14.81 -7.36
C LEU A 260 0.23 -16.09 -6.55
N VAL A 261 0.76 -15.94 -5.33
CA VAL A 261 1.19 -17.07 -4.50
C VAL A 261 1.14 -16.72 -3.01
N GLN A 262 0.93 -17.72 -2.14
CA GLN A 262 0.91 -17.58 -0.68
C GLN A 262 0.03 -16.42 -0.19
N GLY A 263 -1.25 -16.42 -0.57
CA GLY A 263 -2.19 -15.37 -0.17
C GLY A 263 -2.01 -14.02 -0.90
N GLY A 264 -1.28 -13.99 -2.02
CA GLY A 264 -1.23 -12.81 -2.87
C GLY A 264 -2.60 -12.47 -3.47
N GLU A 265 -2.97 -11.20 -3.48
CA GLU A 265 -4.29 -10.78 -3.97
C GLU A 265 -4.18 -9.67 -5.02
N LEU A 266 -4.92 -9.82 -6.11
CA LEU A 266 -5.18 -8.74 -7.06
C LEU A 266 -6.67 -8.39 -7.03
N ARG A 267 -7.00 -7.21 -6.51
CA ARG A 267 -8.37 -6.74 -6.29
C ARG A 267 -8.73 -5.73 -7.36
N LEU A 268 -9.72 -6.07 -8.19
CA LEU A 268 -10.13 -5.34 -9.37
C LEU A 268 -11.42 -4.57 -9.10
N PHE A 269 -11.44 -3.27 -9.43
CA PHE A 269 -12.61 -2.39 -9.25
C PHE A 269 -13.12 -1.83 -10.57
N GLN A 270 -14.28 -1.19 -10.54
CA GLN A 270 -14.98 -0.72 -11.74
C GLN A 270 -14.32 0.48 -12.42
N SER A 271 -13.70 1.34 -11.62
CA SER A 271 -12.89 2.47 -12.11
C SER A 271 -11.56 1.98 -12.69
N GLY A 272 -11.08 0.82 -12.24
CA GLY A 272 -9.75 0.33 -12.56
C GLY A 272 -9.60 -0.27 -13.96
N SER A 273 -8.35 -0.34 -14.40
CA SER A 273 -7.94 -0.98 -15.65
C SER A 273 -6.48 -1.45 -15.59
N THR A 274 -6.07 -2.23 -16.59
CA THR A 274 -4.64 -2.51 -16.81
C THR A 274 -4.20 -2.07 -18.18
N ASN A 275 -2.94 -1.64 -18.27
CA ASN A 275 -2.42 -0.97 -19.45
C ASN A 275 -3.31 0.26 -19.77
N ASN A 276 -2.99 1.10 -20.75
CA ASN A 276 -3.84 2.26 -21.09
C ASN A 276 -5.19 1.87 -21.77
N LEU A 277 -5.86 0.82 -21.28
CA LEU A 277 -7.17 0.35 -21.69
C LEU A 277 -8.27 1.13 -20.95
N PRO A 278 -9.49 1.16 -21.50
CA PRO A 278 -10.64 1.71 -20.78
C PRO A 278 -10.92 0.94 -19.48
N ARG A 279 -11.56 1.61 -18.51
CA ARG A 279 -12.05 1.02 -17.25
C ARG A 279 -12.73 -0.35 -17.45
N LEU A 280 -12.66 -1.21 -16.43
CA LEU A 280 -13.12 -2.60 -16.42
C LEU A 280 -12.33 -3.58 -17.31
N ASN A 281 -11.32 -3.13 -18.05
CA ASN A 281 -10.51 -3.99 -18.90
C ASN A 281 -9.18 -4.33 -18.23
N TYR A 282 -9.03 -5.62 -17.93
CA TYR A 282 -7.86 -6.21 -17.26
C TYR A 282 -7.23 -7.22 -18.22
N ARG A 283 -6.00 -6.99 -18.65
CA ARG A 283 -5.30 -7.74 -19.68
C ARG A 283 -3.87 -8.05 -19.26
N PHE A 284 -3.56 -9.34 -19.23
CA PHE A 284 -2.23 -9.88 -19.01
C PHE A 284 -1.86 -10.77 -20.20
N ASN A 285 -0.95 -10.31 -21.05
CA ASN A 285 -0.67 -10.96 -22.34
C ASN A 285 0.17 -12.24 -22.23
N GLY A 286 0.95 -12.39 -21.16
CA GLY A 286 1.79 -13.55 -20.92
C GLY A 286 1.07 -14.65 -20.15
N THR A 287 1.79 -15.27 -19.22
CA THR A 287 1.28 -16.31 -18.34
C THR A 287 0.87 -15.73 -16.99
N THR A 288 -0.36 -16.03 -16.57
CA THR A 288 -0.86 -15.77 -15.23
C THR A 288 -1.00 -17.07 -14.45
N VAL A 289 -0.35 -17.17 -13.30
CA VAL A 289 -0.43 -18.33 -12.40
C VAL A 289 -1.01 -17.88 -11.07
N ILE A 290 -2.02 -18.62 -10.56
CA ILE A 290 -2.70 -18.34 -9.30
C ILE A 290 -2.70 -19.61 -8.47
N LYS A 291 -2.06 -19.58 -7.30
CA LYS A 291 -1.86 -20.78 -6.46
C LYS A 291 -1.70 -20.46 -4.97
N ALA A 292 -1.79 -21.46 -4.10
CA ALA A 292 -1.49 -21.32 -2.66
C ALA A 292 -2.26 -20.17 -2.00
N ASP A 293 -3.58 -20.32 -1.95
CA ASP A 293 -4.54 -19.39 -1.30
C ASP A 293 -4.54 -17.96 -1.87
N SER A 294 -4.04 -17.78 -3.09
CA SER A 294 -4.04 -16.49 -3.78
C SER A 294 -5.28 -16.28 -4.65
N CYS A 295 -5.62 -15.01 -4.90
CA CYS A 295 -6.80 -14.72 -5.71
C CYS A 295 -6.70 -13.48 -6.61
N ILE A 296 -7.38 -13.57 -7.76
CA ILE A 296 -7.83 -12.41 -8.52
C ILE A 296 -9.30 -12.20 -8.17
N ASN A 297 -9.63 -11.05 -7.61
CA ASN A 297 -10.96 -10.76 -7.11
C ASN A 297 -11.60 -9.55 -7.81
N ALA A 298 -12.74 -9.77 -8.46
CA ALA A 298 -13.61 -8.78 -9.09
C ALA A 298 -15.05 -8.87 -8.51
N SER A 299 -15.16 -9.05 -7.19
CA SER A 299 -16.41 -9.41 -6.49
C SER A 299 -17.34 -8.24 -6.19
N GLU A 300 -16.98 -7.01 -6.57
CA GLU A 300 -17.81 -5.84 -6.28
C GLU A 300 -17.99 -4.96 -7.50
N PRO A 301 -19.15 -4.28 -7.61
CA PRO A 301 -20.36 -4.42 -6.79
C PRO A 301 -21.29 -5.56 -7.25
N PHE A 302 -22.19 -5.98 -6.37
CA PHE A 302 -23.22 -6.99 -6.63
C PHE A 302 -24.28 -6.50 -7.64
N ALA A 303 -24.81 -7.41 -8.46
CA ALA A 303 -25.90 -7.14 -9.40
C ALA A 303 -25.66 -5.97 -10.37
N HIS A 304 -24.40 -5.66 -10.66
CA HIS A 304 -24.05 -4.53 -11.50
C HIS A 304 -24.14 -4.86 -13.00
N SER A 305 -24.61 -3.91 -13.82
CA SER A 305 -24.72 -4.09 -15.27
C SER A 305 -23.37 -4.16 -15.96
N ASP A 306 -22.41 -3.39 -15.46
CA ASP A 306 -21.05 -3.35 -15.98
C ASP A 306 -20.31 -4.65 -15.70
N ARG A 307 -19.58 -5.11 -16.70
CA ARG A 307 -18.95 -6.43 -16.72
C ARG A 307 -17.45 -6.31 -16.82
N PHE A 308 -16.74 -6.85 -15.83
CA PHE A 308 -15.29 -6.97 -15.83
C PHE A 308 -14.82 -7.78 -17.04
N GLN A 309 -13.88 -7.25 -17.82
CA GLN A 309 -13.29 -7.90 -18.99
C GLN A 309 -11.88 -8.38 -18.63
N LEU A 310 -11.75 -9.65 -18.28
CA LEU A 310 -10.46 -10.27 -17.96
C LEU A 310 -9.92 -10.96 -19.22
N GLN A 311 -8.71 -10.60 -19.62
CA GLN A 311 -8.04 -11.09 -20.82
C GLN A 311 -6.68 -11.65 -20.45
N PHE A 312 -6.45 -12.92 -20.78
CA PHE A 312 -5.21 -13.61 -20.49
C PHE A 312 -4.60 -14.16 -21.78
N GLY A 313 -3.28 -14.16 -21.89
CA GLY A 313 -2.60 -15.01 -22.87
C GLY A 313 -2.76 -16.46 -22.47
N HIS A 314 -2.20 -16.80 -21.31
CA HIS A 314 -2.34 -18.09 -20.66
C HIS A 314 -2.71 -17.89 -19.19
N VAL A 315 -3.66 -18.64 -18.66
CA VAL A 315 -4.00 -18.60 -17.23
C VAL A 315 -4.05 -20.02 -16.64
N ILE A 316 -3.40 -20.19 -15.50
CA ILE A 316 -3.34 -21.45 -14.73
C ILE A 316 -3.83 -21.14 -13.32
N VAL A 317 -4.90 -21.81 -12.92
CA VAL A 317 -5.45 -21.76 -11.56
C VAL A 317 -5.15 -23.09 -10.90
N GLU A 318 -4.10 -23.13 -10.08
CA GLU A 318 -3.66 -24.33 -9.35
C GLU A 318 -4.42 -24.47 -8.02
N GLY A 319 -4.12 -25.54 -7.26
CA GLY A 319 -4.64 -25.77 -5.92
C GLY A 319 -4.54 -24.55 -4.99
N GLY A 320 -5.68 -24.15 -4.42
CA GLY A 320 -5.82 -22.96 -3.57
C GLY A 320 -5.87 -21.63 -4.33
N GLY A 321 -5.64 -21.63 -5.65
CA GLY A 321 -5.81 -20.45 -6.49
C GLY A 321 -7.28 -20.16 -6.78
N LYS A 322 -7.66 -18.88 -6.83
CA LYS A 322 -9.04 -18.46 -7.11
C LYS A 322 -9.13 -17.27 -8.07
N ILE A 323 -10.00 -17.35 -9.06
CA ILE A 323 -10.53 -16.18 -9.79
C ILE A 323 -11.98 -16.01 -9.38
N SER A 324 -12.31 -14.91 -8.69
CA SER A 324 -13.67 -14.63 -8.25
C SER A 324 -14.22 -13.33 -8.80
N GLY A 325 -15.54 -13.26 -8.95
CA GLY A 325 -16.21 -12.04 -9.32
C GLY A 325 -17.71 -12.08 -9.19
N LYS A 326 -18.40 -11.07 -9.75
CA LYS A 326 -19.88 -11.05 -9.83
C LYS A 326 -20.37 -11.07 -11.27
N ASN A 327 -19.98 -10.06 -12.06
CA ASN A 327 -20.28 -9.97 -13.49
C ASN A 327 -18.96 -9.87 -14.27
N MET A 328 -18.44 -10.99 -14.75
CA MET A 328 -17.16 -11.03 -15.46
C MET A 328 -17.21 -11.83 -16.77
N LYS A 329 -16.40 -11.41 -17.72
CA LYS A 329 -16.09 -12.14 -18.95
C LYS A 329 -14.60 -12.43 -18.99
N ILE A 330 -14.26 -13.71 -19.02
CA ILE A 330 -12.88 -14.17 -19.17
C ILE A 330 -12.65 -14.54 -20.65
N ARG A 331 -11.55 -14.05 -21.22
CA ARG A 331 -11.01 -14.47 -22.51
C ARG A 331 -9.57 -14.90 -22.29
N ALA A 332 -9.24 -16.14 -22.61
CA ALA A 332 -7.89 -16.66 -22.51
C ALA A 332 -7.47 -17.33 -23.82
N GLY A 333 -6.19 -17.27 -24.18
CA GLY A 333 -5.63 -18.14 -25.22
C GLY A 333 -5.71 -19.60 -24.76
N ASN A 334 -5.06 -19.92 -23.64
CA ASN A 334 -5.25 -21.18 -22.92
C ASN A 334 -5.65 -20.91 -21.47
N MET A 335 -6.54 -21.73 -20.92
CA MET A 335 -6.96 -21.68 -19.53
C MET A 335 -6.93 -23.09 -18.93
N PHE A 336 -6.22 -23.25 -17.81
CA PHE A 336 -6.14 -24.47 -17.03
C PHE A 336 -6.67 -24.19 -15.62
N VAL A 337 -7.54 -25.07 -15.14
CA VAL A 337 -8.03 -25.06 -13.77
C VAL A 337 -7.76 -26.45 -13.23
N ASP A 338 -6.78 -26.55 -12.36
CA ASP A 338 -6.31 -27.82 -11.81
C ASP A 338 -7.11 -28.22 -10.57
N ASP A 339 -6.84 -29.40 -10.03
CA ASP A 339 -7.49 -29.87 -8.81
C ASP A 339 -7.27 -28.89 -7.65
N GLY A 340 -8.37 -28.50 -6.99
CA GLY A 340 -8.38 -27.47 -5.95
C GLY A 340 -8.25 -26.01 -6.43
N GLY A 341 -8.26 -25.75 -7.74
CA GLY A 341 -8.37 -24.39 -8.31
C GLY A 341 -9.83 -23.96 -8.50
N TYR A 342 -10.13 -22.67 -8.30
CA TYR A 342 -11.50 -22.17 -8.33
C TYR A 342 -11.70 -20.99 -9.29
N VAL A 343 -12.80 -21.03 -10.05
CA VAL A 343 -13.31 -19.88 -10.80
C VAL A 343 -14.78 -19.70 -10.45
N ASP A 344 -15.12 -18.59 -9.80
CA ASP A 344 -16.38 -18.45 -9.09
C ASP A 344 -17.06 -17.09 -9.29
N VAL A 345 -18.30 -17.11 -9.77
CA VAL A 345 -19.18 -15.93 -9.91
C VAL A 345 -20.45 -16.04 -9.07
N SER A 346 -20.48 -16.97 -8.12
CA SER A 346 -21.65 -17.23 -7.28
C SER A 346 -22.04 -15.99 -6.47
N ASP A 347 -23.34 -15.88 -6.19
CA ASP A 347 -23.95 -14.72 -5.55
C ASP A 347 -23.65 -13.40 -6.29
N GLY A 348 -23.49 -13.48 -7.62
CA GLY A 348 -23.31 -12.36 -8.54
C GLY A 348 -24.52 -11.45 -8.70
N GLY A 349 -25.72 -12.01 -8.48
CA GLY A 349 -27.00 -11.34 -8.63
C GLY A 349 -27.33 -10.39 -7.48
N HIS A 350 -28.58 -9.95 -7.43
CA HIS A 350 -29.06 -9.14 -6.32
C HIS A 350 -28.95 -9.90 -5.00
N LEU A 351 -28.57 -9.19 -3.94
CA LEU A 351 -28.61 -9.72 -2.59
C LEU A 351 -30.04 -10.18 -2.25
N SER A 352 -30.14 -11.14 -1.33
CA SER A 352 -31.42 -11.69 -0.89
C SER A 352 -32.40 -10.58 -0.49
N GLY A 353 -33.62 -10.63 -1.03
CA GLY A 353 -34.68 -9.64 -0.80
C GLY A 353 -34.58 -8.35 -1.64
N LEU A 354 -33.48 -8.11 -2.36
CA LEU A 354 -33.29 -6.92 -3.22
C LEU A 354 -33.45 -7.22 -4.72
N GLY A 355 -33.64 -8.49 -5.08
CA GLY A 355 -33.87 -8.89 -6.46
C GLY A 355 -35.26 -8.49 -6.95
N LYS A 356 -35.33 -7.91 -8.15
CA LYS A 356 -36.58 -7.94 -8.92
C LYS A 356 -36.85 -9.42 -9.21
N GLY A 357 -37.93 -9.98 -8.67
CA GLY A 357 -38.33 -11.39 -8.88
C GLY A 357 -38.72 -11.75 -10.32
N LEU A 358 -38.10 -11.12 -11.32
CA LEU A 358 -38.34 -11.33 -12.74
C LEU A 358 -37.09 -11.94 -13.37
N LEU A 359 -37.16 -13.25 -13.64
CA LEU A 359 -36.25 -13.95 -14.53
C LEU A 359 -36.53 -13.48 -15.98
N LEU A 360 -35.94 -12.36 -16.38
CA LEU A 360 -35.78 -12.04 -17.81
C LEU A 360 -34.53 -12.78 -18.32
N ILE A 361 -34.71 -14.08 -18.59
CA ILE A 361 -33.73 -14.86 -19.32
C ILE A 361 -33.76 -14.39 -20.78
N ASN A 362 -32.93 -13.41 -21.14
CA ASN A 362 -32.54 -13.20 -22.54
C ASN A 362 -31.34 -14.10 -22.85
N PHE A 363 -31.55 -15.42 -22.83
CA PHE A 363 -30.62 -16.35 -23.47
C PHE A 363 -31.07 -16.54 -24.91
N LEU A 364 -30.45 -15.79 -25.83
CA LEU A 364 -30.13 -16.34 -27.14
C LEU A 364 -28.88 -17.22 -26.97
N PHE A 365 -29.02 -18.37 -26.31
CA PHE A 365 -28.08 -19.48 -26.47
C PHE A 365 -28.55 -20.25 -27.71
N PHE A 366 -28.04 -19.89 -28.88
CA PHE A 366 -28.16 -20.77 -30.03
C PHE A 366 -27.23 -21.97 -29.79
N PHE A 367 -27.84 -23.11 -29.47
CA PHE A 367 -27.30 -24.47 -29.40
C PHE A 367 -26.28 -24.79 -28.28
N ILE A 368 -26.80 -25.21 -27.12
CA ILE A 368 -26.28 -26.38 -26.41
C ILE A 368 -27.44 -27.37 -26.31
N SER A 369 -27.52 -28.30 -27.25
CA SER A 369 -28.46 -29.43 -27.17
C SER A 369 -27.88 -30.42 -26.15
N ILE A 370 -28.45 -30.45 -24.95
CA ILE A 370 -28.37 -31.63 -24.08
C ILE A 370 -29.66 -32.40 -24.33
N LEU A 371 -29.57 -33.37 -25.25
CA LEU A 371 -30.54 -34.45 -25.37
C LEU A 371 -30.46 -35.28 -24.10
N TRP A 372 -31.48 -35.18 -23.25
CA TRP A 372 -31.81 -36.24 -22.30
C TRP A 372 -32.68 -37.24 -23.04
N ASN A 373 -32.14 -38.43 -23.32
CA ASN A 373 -32.99 -39.58 -23.64
C ASN A 373 -33.50 -40.19 -22.33
N MET A 374 -34.78 -40.57 -22.38
CA MET A 374 -35.66 -41.05 -21.31
C MET A 374 -35.08 -42.12 -20.39
#